data_AF-A0A0J8GPL2-F1
#
_entry.id   AF-A0A0J8GPL2-F1
#
_cell.length_a   1.000
_cell.length_b   1.000
_cell.length_c   1.000
_cell.angle_alpha   90.00
_cell.angle_beta   90.00
_cell.angle_gamma   90.00
#
_symmetry.space_group_name_H-M   'P 1'
#
loop_
_entity.id
_entity.type
_entity.pdbx_description
1 polymer ?
#
loop_
_entity_poly.entity_id
_entity_poly.type
_entity_poly.pdbx_seq_one_letter_code
_entity_poly.pdbx_strand_id
1 'polypeptide(L)'
;MEKLSVGHIVFVNFPFSDLTKSKLRPAVIVAQEESNDWVLCQITSKAYSDKNALVITDKELNQGELKLTSYIRPLKIFTANESIIKAKCSSCIIK
;
A
#
# COMPACT_ATOMS: atom_id res chain seq x y z
N MET A 1 -9.57 -5.55 -16.40
CA MET A 1 -8.75 -5.24 -15.21
C MET A 1 -9.41 -4.04 -14.56
N GLU A 2 -9.78 -4.11 -13.27
CA GLU A 2 -10.40 -2.96 -12.60
C GLU A 2 -9.44 -1.77 -12.56
N LYS A 3 -9.95 -0.57 -12.80
CA LYS A 3 -9.15 0.66 -12.84
C LYS A 3 -8.54 0.95 -11.47
N LEU A 4 -7.23 1.21 -11.45
CA LEU A 4 -6.52 1.71 -10.27
C LEU A 4 -6.86 3.18 -10.03
N SER A 5 -6.83 3.59 -8.75
CA SER A 5 -7.12 4.96 -8.33
C SER A 5 -6.51 5.23 -6.97
N VAL A 6 -6.36 6.51 -6.64
CA VAL A 6 -5.98 6.95 -5.29
C VAL A 6 -6.93 6.34 -4.24
N GLY A 7 -6.37 5.94 -3.11
CA GLY A 7 -7.07 5.29 -2.00
C GLY A 7 -7.14 3.76 -2.10
N HIS A 8 -6.93 3.17 -3.28
CA HIS A 8 -6.92 1.71 -3.42
C HIS A 8 -5.71 1.08 -2.71
N ILE A 9 -5.94 -0.05 -2.04
CA ILE A 9 -4.89 -0.92 -1.52
C ILE A 9 -4.51 -1.96 -2.58
N VAL A 10 -3.21 -2.05 -2.87
CA VAL A 10 -2.63 -2.98 -3.84
C VAL A 10 -1.53 -3.81 -3.19
N PHE A 11 -1.22 -4.97 -3.77
CA PHE A 11 -0.12 -5.81 -3.35
C PHE A 11 1.06 -5.69 -4.32
N VAL A 12 2.23 -5.39 -3.77
CA VAL A 12 3.48 -5.28 -4.51
C VAL A 12 4.61 -6.02 -3.81
N ASN A 13 5.63 -6.42 -4.57
CA ASN A 13 6.88 -6.90 -3.99
C ASN A 13 7.69 -5.69 -3.50
N PHE A 14 7.55 -5.38 -2.21
CA PHE A 14 8.25 -4.27 -1.59
C PHE A 14 9.67 -4.70 -1.18
N PRO A 15 10.72 -3.97 -1.59
CA PRO A 15 12.10 -4.31 -1.28
C PRO A 15 12.44 -4.04 0.18
N PHE A 16 13.42 -4.76 0.71
CA PHE A 16 14.08 -4.39 1.95
C PHE A 16 14.94 -3.14 1.75
N SER A 17 15.28 -2.45 2.84
CA SER A 17 16.05 -1.20 2.76
C SER A 17 17.48 -1.41 2.24
N ASP A 18 18.00 -2.64 2.33
CA ASP A 18 19.28 -3.06 1.77
C ASP A 18 19.16 -3.60 0.33
N LEU A 19 17.93 -3.61 -0.23
CA LEU A 19 17.58 -4.07 -1.58
C LEU A 19 17.91 -5.55 -1.87
N THR A 20 18.32 -6.34 -0.87
CA THR A 20 18.76 -7.72 -1.08
C THR A 20 17.61 -8.68 -1.40
N LYS A 21 16.41 -8.37 -0.88
CA LYS A 21 15.21 -9.20 -1.02
C LYS A 21 13.97 -8.32 -1.10
N SER A 22 12.90 -8.87 -1.66
CA SER A 22 11.56 -8.27 -1.62
C SER A 22 10.57 -9.20 -0.91
N LYS A 23 9.52 -8.61 -0.33
CA LYS A 23 8.38 -9.35 0.19
C LYS A 23 7.09 -8.78 -0.38
N LEU A 24 6.11 -9.65 -0.63
CA LEU A 24 4.77 -9.20 -0.98
C LEU A 24 4.17 -8.43 0.21
N ARG A 25 3.83 -7.17 0.00
CA ARG A 25 3.27 -6.26 1.00
C ARG A 25 2.09 -5.49 0.40
N PRO A 26 1.06 -5.20 1.21
CA PRO A 26 0.06 -4.22 0.84
C PRO A 26 0.69 -2.81 0.79
N ALA A 27 0.17 -1.97 -0.08
CA ALA A 27 0.48 -0.55 -0.20
C ALA A 27 -0.77 0.22 -0.64
N VAL A 28 -0.93 1.47 -0.20
CA VAL A 28 -1.99 2.36 -0.67
C VAL A 28 -1.48 3.22 -1.81
N ILE A 29 -2.31 3.41 -2.85
CA ILE A 29 -2.08 4.41 -3.90
C ILE A 29 -2.41 5.80 -3.35
N VAL A 30 -1.41 6.69 -3.34
CA VAL A 30 -1.58 8.07 -2.84
C VAL A 30 -1.60 9.11 -3.96
N ALA A 31 -1.02 8.80 -5.12
CA ALA A 31 -1.10 9.64 -6.31
C ALA A 31 -0.89 8.81 -7.59
N GLN A 32 -1.37 9.36 -8.70
CA GLN A 32 -1.09 8.87 -10.05
C GLN A 32 0.02 9.72 -10.67
N GLU A 33 0.99 9.08 -11.31
CA GLU A 33 2.03 9.72 -12.12
C GLU A 33 1.74 9.44 -13.61
N GLU A 34 2.52 10.03 -14.52
CA GLU A 34 2.39 9.71 -15.95
C GLU A 34 2.90 8.29 -16.25
N SER A 35 2.82 7.84 -17.50
CA SER A 35 3.45 6.58 -17.95
C SER A 35 3.04 5.28 -17.22
N ASN A 36 1.84 5.24 -16.62
CA ASN A 36 1.32 4.12 -15.83
C ASN A 36 2.07 3.87 -14.52
N ASP A 37 2.72 4.90 -13.99
CA ASP A 37 3.36 4.86 -12.68
C ASP A 37 2.43 5.40 -11.60
N TRP A 38 2.58 4.84 -10.40
CA TRP A 38 1.76 5.16 -9.23
C TRP A 38 2.67 5.45 -8.05
N VAL A 39 2.32 6.48 -7.28
CA VAL A 39 2.95 6.75 -5.99
C VAL A 39 2.23 5.94 -4.93
N LEU A 40 2.99 5.08 -4.26
CA LEU A 40 2.51 4.09 -3.30
C LEU A 40 3.12 4.33 -1.92
N CYS A 41 2.36 4.02 -0.88
CA CYS A 41 2.86 4.03 0.50
C CYS A 41 2.67 2.65 1.13
N GLN A 42 3.75 2.09 1.70
CA GLN A 42 3.71 0.75 2.30
C GLN A 42 2.71 0.64 3.46
N ILE A 43 2.01 -0.50 3.52
CA ILE A 43 1.20 -0.94 4.66
C ILE A 43 1.84 -2.19 5.30
N THR A 44 1.80 -2.28 6.63
CA THR A 44 2.26 -3.46 7.37
C THR A 44 1.42 -3.71 8.62
N SER A 45 1.22 -4.97 8.99
CA SER A 45 0.58 -5.33 10.27
C SER A 45 1.53 -5.29 11.48
N LYS A 46 2.83 -5.03 11.25
CA LYS A 46 3.80 -4.88 12.33
C LYS A 46 3.82 -3.44 12.79
N ALA A 47 3.51 -3.23 14.07
CA ALA A 47 3.82 -1.99 14.79
C ALA A 47 5.36 -1.86 14.88
N TYR A 48 5.99 -1.35 13.83
CA TYR A 48 7.36 -0.87 13.94
C TYR A 48 7.39 0.33 14.88
N SER A 49 8.54 0.66 15.47
CA SER A 49 8.79 1.89 16.24
C SER A 49 8.79 3.16 15.36
N ASP A 50 7.99 3.14 14.30
CA ASP A 50 7.83 4.21 13.34
C ASP A 50 6.83 5.22 13.90
N LYS A 51 7.35 6.30 14.49
CA LYS A 51 6.54 7.35 15.14
C LYS A 51 5.55 8.04 14.19
N ASN A 52 5.80 7.96 12.88
CA ASN A 52 4.97 8.57 11.86
C ASN A 52 4.01 7.58 11.20
N ALA A 53 3.95 6.33 11.69
CA ALA A 53 3.04 5.35 11.15
C ALA A 53 1.59 5.70 11.49
N LEU A 54 0.72 5.67 10.49
CA LEU A 54 -0.70 5.92 10.66
C LEU A 54 -1.41 4.57 10.86
N VAL A 55 -2.11 4.42 11.98
CA VAL A 55 -2.89 3.22 12.25
C VAL A 55 -4.06 3.15 11.27
N ILE A 56 -4.26 1.99 10.67
CA ILE A 56 -5.41 1.70 9.83
C ILE A 56 -6.15 0.46 10.36
N THR A 57 -7.44 0.65 10.59
CA THR A 57 -8.41 -0.37 10.97
C THR A 57 -9.55 -0.38 9.95
N ASP A 58 -10.51 -1.29 10.13
CA ASP A 58 -11.70 -1.34 9.28
C ASP A 58 -12.51 -0.03 9.27
N LYS A 59 -12.36 0.81 10.31
CA LYS A 59 -13.07 2.09 10.40
C LYS A 59 -12.59 3.13 9.38
N GLU A 60 -11.33 3.04 8.96
CA GLU A 60 -10.72 3.94 7.99
C GLU A 60 -10.93 3.47 6.55
N LEU A 61 -11.54 2.29 6.37
CA LEU A 61 -11.89 1.76 5.05
C LEU A 61 -13.30 2.21 4.64
N ASN A 62 -13.45 2.60 3.38
CA ASN A 62 -14.73 2.82 2.71
C ASN A 62 -15.38 1.51 2.27
N GLN A 63 -14.58 0.49 2.01
CA GLN A 63 -15.01 -0.83 1.58
C GLN A 63 -13.99 -1.85 2.10
N GLY A 64 -14.41 -3.11 2.26
CA GLY A 64 -13.52 -4.23 2.59
C GLY A 64 -13.20 -4.35 4.08
N GLU A 65 -12.30 -5.27 4.40
CA GLU A 65 -11.88 -5.58 5.77
C GLU A 65 -10.36 -5.85 5.81
N LEU A 66 -9.73 -5.42 6.88
CA LEU A 66 -8.37 -5.77 7.25
C LEU A 66 -8.43 -6.88 8.29
N LYS A 67 -7.88 -8.04 7.95
CA LYS A 67 -7.77 -9.17 8.90
C LYS A 67 -7.00 -8.82 10.18
N LEU A 68 -6.14 -7.81 10.12
CA LEU A 68 -5.29 -7.36 11.22
C LEU A 68 -5.18 -5.84 11.17
N THR A 69 -5.20 -5.20 12.35
CA THR A 69 -4.76 -3.80 12.50
C THR A 69 -3.43 -3.61 11.81
N SER A 70 -3.37 -2.64 10.93
CA SER A 70 -2.21 -2.37 10.09
C SER A 70 -1.78 -0.92 10.23
N TYR A 71 -0.66 -0.59 9.59
CA TYR A 71 0.01 0.68 9.72
C TYR A 71 0.48 1.14 8.35
N ILE A 72 0.02 2.30 7.91
CA ILE A 72 0.55 3.01 6.75
C ILE A 72 1.85 3.67 7.19
N ARG A 73 2.90 3.57 6.37
CA ARG A 73 4.24 4.08 6.69
C ARG A 73 4.66 5.18 5.72
N PRO A 74 4.32 6.47 5.97
CA PRO A 74 4.62 7.58 5.06
C PRO A 74 6.09 7.69 4.66
N LEU A 75 7.02 7.30 5.53
CA LEU A 75 8.47 7.29 5.25
C LEU A 75 8.92 6.11 4.35
N LYS A 76 8.00 5.23 3.98
CA LYS A 76 8.20 4.12 3.04
C LYS A 76 7.32 4.32 1.80
N ILE A 77 7.38 5.53 1.25
CA ILE A 77 6.79 5.93 -0.03
C ILE A 77 7.70 5.56 -1.19
N PHE A 78 7.12 5.17 -2.32
CA PHE A 78 7.85 4.74 -3.51
C PHE A 78 6.97 4.85 -4.76
N THR A 79 7.61 4.94 -5.93
CA THR A 79 6.94 4.89 -7.22
C THR A 79 7.01 3.47 -7.78
N ALA A 80 5.92 3.02 -8.41
CA ALA A 80 5.82 1.70 -9.00
C ALA A 80 5.00 1.75 -10.28
N ASN A 81 5.51 1.08 -11.31
CA ASN A 81 4.75 0.86 -12.53
C ASN A 81 3.60 -0.12 -12.30
N GLU A 82 2.47 0.10 -12.98
CA GLU A 82 1.30 -0.77 -12.90
C GLU A 82 1.65 -2.25 -13.17
N SER A 83 2.64 -2.53 -14.03
CA SER A 83 3.10 -3.90 -14.34
C SER A 83 3.65 -4.69 -13.13
N ILE A 84 4.12 -4.02 -12.08
CA ILE A 84 4.66 -4.69 -10.88
C ILE A 84 3.59 -4.90 -9.80
N ILE A 85 2.40 -4.32 -9.97
CA ILE A 85 1.25 -4.53 -9.08
C ILE A 85 0.71 -5.95 -9.30
N LYS A 86 0.76 -6.77 -8.25
CA LYS A 86 0.44 -8.21 -8.34
C LYS A 86 -1.03 -8.52 -8.14
N ALA A 87 -1.70 -7.75 -7.30
CA ALA A 87 -3.12 -7.87 -7.07
C ALA A 87 -3.67 -6.56 -6.53
N LYS A 88 -4.89 -6.23 -6.94
CA LYS A 88 -5.70 -5.23 -6.25
C LYS A 88 -6.38 -5.92 -5.07
N CYS A 89 -6.40 -5.27 -3.90
CA CYS A 89 -7.37 -5.64 -2.90
C CYS A 89 -8.71 -5.08 -3.38
N SER A 90 -9.50 -5.89 -4.08
CA SER A 90 -10.71 -5.45 -4.80
C SER A 90 -11.71 -4.73 -3.90
N SER A 91 -11.63 -4.95 -2.59
CA SER A 91 -12.53 -4.37 -1.62
C SER A 91 -11.93 -3.29 -0.74
N CYS A 92 -10.62 -3.01 -0.66
CA CYS A 92 -10.12 -2.06 0.36
C CYS A 92 -9.75 -0.69 -0.20
N ILE A 93 -10.59 0.31 0.08
CA ILE A 93 -10.37 1.73 -0.25
C ILE A 93 -10.25 2.50 1.06
N ILE A 94 -9.17 3.27 1.23
CA ILE A 94 -8.98 4.15 2.40
C ILE A 94 -9.81 5.44 2.20
N LYS A 95 -10.38 5.95 3.30
CA LYS A 95 -11.09 7.24 3.36
C LYS A 95 -10.25 8.43 2.95
#